data_AF-A0A1V9Z9T0-F1
#
_entry.id   AF-A0A1V9Z9T0-F1
#
_cell.length_a   1.000
_cell.length_b   1.000
_cell.length_c   1.000
_cell.angle_alpha   90.00
_cell.angle_beta   90.00
_cell.angle_gamma   90.00
#
_symmetry.space_group_name_H-M   'P 1'
#
loop_
_entity.id
_entity.type
_entity.pdbx_description
1 polymer ?
#
loop_
_entity_poly.entity_id
_entity_poly.type
_entity_poly.pdbx_seq_one_letter_code
_entity_poly.pdbx_strand_id
1 'polypeptide(L)'
;MGIRILMALLTRPRATPGDHIPSDMMVKYYSDRASSGLIITECSMITPLTTRNLVTDAVHAKGGKIFCQIWHVGRAAHPDLNDDAEPVALPLVSEITDIVQLHATAAANCVVKIAGFDGVEIHSANGFLIDQFLRDGSNYRSDNYGGSHENRARLLREVVTAVTNAIGSDRVAVHVSPLNSYELAYVHVFRADFYGLQTGDVVSVTLIANAGYSTAEAEEAIASGKVERFEKDAPLNSADSSLFYTGGEKGYNDYPFLNQSQEIHET
;
A
#
# COMPACT_ATOMS: atom_id res chain seq x y z
N MET A 1 24.32 3.68 5.27
CA MET A 1 23.06 3.48 6.03
C MET A 1 21.91 3.88 5.10
N GLY A 2 20.88 3.04 4.93
CA GLY A 2 19.84 3.23 3.92
C GLY A 2 18.68 4.13 4.38
N ILE A 3 18.04 4.82 3.42
CA ILE A 3 16.87 5.69 3.61
C ILE A 3 15.70 4.87 4.18
N ARG A 4 15.11 5.33 5.29
CA ARG A 4 13.95 4.68 5.96
C ARG A 4 12.66 5.49 5.86
N ILE A 5 12.60 6.44 4.92
CA ILE A 5 11.39 7.18 4.56
C ILE A 5 10.74 6.49 3.37
N LEU A 6 9.45 6.22 3.48
CA LEU A 6 8.66 5.58 2.44
C LEU A 6 7.61 6.54 1.90
N MET A 7 7.33 6.43 0.61
CA MET A 7 6.10 6.96 0.05
C MET A 7 4.99 5.95 0.30
N ALA A 8 4.05 6.31 1.18
CA ALA A 8 2.86 5.50 1.45
C ALA A 8 1.93 5.42 0.22
N LEU A 9 1.06 4.42 0.21
CA LEU A 9 0.01 4.27 -0.79
C LEU A 9 -0.93 5.48 -0.79
N LEU A 10 -1.23 5.99 -1.99
CA LEU A 10 -2.12 7.14 -2.18
C LEU A 10 -2.90 6.91 -3.47
N THR A 11 -4.17 6.52 -3.39
CA THR A 11 -5.03 6.38 -4.58
C THR A 11 -5.18 7.72 -5.30
N ARG A 12 -4.75 7.80 -6.56
CA ARG A 12 -4.87 8.99 -7.42
C ARG A 12 -5.50 8.56 -8.75
N PRO A 13 -6.80 8.82 -9.00
CA PRO A 13 -7.53 8.25 -10.15
C PRO A 13 -7.11 8.88 -11.49
N ARG A 14 -5.90 8.54 -11.95
CA ARG A 14 -5.19 9.14 -13.11
C ARG A 14 -4.62 8.08 -14.07
N ALA A 15 -5.01 6.82 -13.89
CA ALA A 15 -4.86 5.79 -14.91
C ALA A 15 -5.65 6.18 -16.16
N THR A 16 -5.24 5.66 -17.32
CA THR A 16 -5.96 5.89 -18.57
C THR A 16 -7.40 5.37 -18.45
N PRO A 17 -8.41 6.15 -18.89
CA PRO A 17 -9.80 5.74 -18.79
C PRO A 17 -10.09 4.44 -19.56
N GLY A 18 -10.79 3.50 -18.93
CA GLY A 18 -11.34 2.31 -19.57
C GLY A 18 -10.40 1.09 -19.65
N ASP A 19 -9.09 1.29 -19.64
CA ASP A 19 -8.10 0.20 -19.66
C ASP A 19 -7.26 0.14 -18.38
N HIS A 20 -7.43 1.07 -17.45
CA HIS A 20 -6.74 1.14 -16.15
C HIS A 20 -5.20 1.08 -16.24
N ILE A 21 -4.63 1.46 -17.38
CA ILE A 21 -3.19 1.43 -17.61
C ILE A 21 -2.53 2.68 -16.99
N PRO A 22 -1.32 2.57 -16.38
CA PRO A 22 -0.60 3.75 -15.92
C PRO A 22 -0.29 4.72 -17.06
N SER A 23 -0.67 5.99 -16.89
CA SER A 23 -0.40 7.07 -17.86
C SER A 23 1.02 7.61 -17.74
N ASP A 24 1.50 8.36 -18.74
CA ASP A 24 2.80 9.03 -18.69
C ASP A 24 2.91 10.01 -17.50
N MET A 25 1.78 10.62 -17.10
CA MET A 25 1.72 11.44 -15.88
C MET A 25 2.06 10.63 -14.63
N MET A 26 1.57 9.39 -14.54
CA MET A 26 1.87 8.50 -13.41
C MET A 26 3.33 8.07 -13.41
N VAL A 27 3.91 7.80 -14.59
CA VAL A 27 5.35 7.52 -14.74
C VAL A 27 6.17 8.68 -14.16
N LYS A 28 5.86 9.92 -14.55
CA LYS A 28 6.52 11.11 -13.99
C LYS A 28 6.30 11.23 -12.48
N TYR A 29 5.06 11.05 -12.01
CA TYR A 29 4.70 11.17 -10.60
C TYR A 29 5.52 10.27 -9.67
N TYR A 30 5.65 8.99 -10.02
CA TYR A 30 6.43 8.03 -9.25
C TYR A 30 7.93 8.26 -9.43
N SER A 31 8.40 8.56 -10.65
CA SER A 31 9.81 8.86 -10.92
C SER A 31 10.30 10.10 -10.15
N ASP A 32 9.48 11.13 -10.02
CA ASP A 32 9.79 12.34 -9.26
C ASP A 32 9.96 12.07 -7.75
N ARG A 33 9.47 10.93 -7.26
CA ARG A 33 9.54 10.51 -5.86
C ARG A 33 10.51 9.35 -5.62
N ALA A 34 11.29 8.97 -6.64
CA ALA A 34 12.23 7.86 -6.59
C ALA A 34 13.38 8.03 -5.58
N SER A 35 13.57 9.24 -5.02
CA SER A 35 14.49 9.49 -3.91
C SER A 35 13.98 8.97 -2.56
N SER A 36 12.73 8.50 -2.49
CA SER A 36 12.19 7.79 -1.31
C SER A 36 12.90 6.44 -1.15
N GLY A 37 13.08 5.98 0.09
CA GLY A 37 13.71 4.68 0.37
C GLY A 37 12.94 3.50 -0.22
N LEU A 38 11.60 3.57 -0.18
CA LEU A 38 10.69 2.67 -0.86
C LEU A 38 9.41 3.42 -1.25
N ILE A 39 8.92 3.19 -2.46
CA ILE A 39 7.62 3.64 -2.92
C ILE A 39 6.63 2.48 -2.84
N ILE A 40 5.43 2.74 -2.33
CA ILE A 40 4.28 1.83 -2.44
C ILE A 40 3.27 2.50 -3.37
N THR A 41 2.87 1.83 -4.44
CA THR A 41 1.90 2.39 -5.40
C THR A 41 0.55 2.65 -4.76
N GLU A 42 -0.30 3.38 -5.48
CA GLU A 42 -1.74 3.25 -5.29
C GLU A 42 -2.26 1.82 -5.43
N CYS A 43 -3.45 1.57 -4.86
CA CYS A 43 -4.13 0.29 -4.94
C CYS A 43 -4.33 -0.15 -6.40
N SER A 44 -3.80 -1.33 -6.74
CA SER A 44 -3.92 -1.94 -8.06
C SER A 44 -4.78 -3.20 -7.97
N MET A 45 -5.84 -3.26 -8.77
CA MET A 45 -6.79 -4.38 -8.77
C MET A 45 -6.11 -5.69 -9.16
N ILE A 46 -6.45 -6.80 -8.49
CA ILE A 46 -5.91 -8.12 -8.82
C ILE A 46 -6.46 -8.70 -10.14
N THR A 47 -7.52 -8.11 -10.70
CA THR A 47 -8.15 -8.59 -11.94
C THR A 47 -8.95 -7.50 -12.68
N PRO A 48 -8.88 -7.44 -14.03
CA PRO A 48 -7.70 -7.82 -14.81
C PRO A 48 -6.54 -6.89 -14.45
N LEU A 49 -5.32 -7.41 -14.34
CA LEU A 49 -4.17 -6.56 -14.01
C LEU A 49 -3.80 -5.66 -15.18
N THR A 50 -3.77 -4.36 -14.92
CA THR A 50 -3.45 -3.32 -15.89
C THR A 50 -2.19 -2.60 -15.43
N THR A 51 -1.05 -3.28 -15.51
CA THR A 51 0.25 -2.72 -15.12
C THR A 51 1.16 -2.57 -16.34
N ARG A 52 2.04 -1.58 -16.30
CA ARG A 52 3.07 -1.31 -17.32
C ARG A 52 4.43 -1.16 -16.66
N ASN A 53 5.44 -1.76 -17.26
CA ASN A 53 6.86 -1.69 -16.92
C ASN A 53 7.46 -0.26 -16.94
N LEU A 54 6.84 0.69 -17.66
CA LEU A 54 7.35 2.07 -17.76
C LEU A 54 7.49 2.79 -16.40
N VAL A 55 6.58 2.52 -15.46
CA VAL A 55 6.66 3.12 -14.11
C VAL A 55 7.87 2.59 -13.35
N THR A 56 8.06 1.27 -13.33
CA THR A 56 9.17 0.64 -12.62
C THR A 56 10.51 1.05 -13.22
N ASP A 57 10.60 1.09 -14.56
CA ASP A 57 11.82 1.50 -15.28
C ASP A 57 12.22 2.94 -14.92
N ALA A 58 11.25 3.88 -14.90
CA ALA A 58 11.52 5.28 -14.59
C ALA A 58 11.90 5.54 -13.13
N VAL A 59 11.45 4.68 -12.20
CA VAL A 59 11.87 4.71 -10.78
C VAL A 59 13.26 4.11 -10.62
N HIS A 60 13.50 2.95 -11.23
CA HIS A 60 14.78 2.24 -11.17
C HIS A 60 15.91 3.02 -11.86
N ALA A 61 15.63 3.75 -12.94
CA ALA A 61 16.58 4.64 -13.60
C ALA A 61 17.12 5.75 -12.66
N LYS A 62 16.38 6.08 -11.60
CA LYS A 62 16.79 7.02 -10.54
C LYS A 62 17.30 6.33 -9.26
N GLY A 63 17.47 5.00 -9.30
CA GLY A 63 17.93 4.19 -8.16
C GLY A 63 16.86 3.93 -7.09
N GLY A 64 15.60 4.28 -7.34
CA GLY A 64 14.50 4.07 -6.40
C GLY A 64 14.05 2.60 -6.34
N LYS A 65 13.27 2.28 -5.29
CA LYS A 65 12.62 0.98 -5.09
C LYS A 65 11.12 1.15 -5.04
N ILE A 66 10.38 0.20 -5.59
CA ILE A 66 8.92 0.31 -5.70
C ILE A 66 8.20 -1.04 -5.54
N PHE A 67 7.18 -1.04 -4.69
CA PHE A 67 6.26 -2.16 -4.46
C PHE A 67 4.89 -1.83 -5.05
N CYS A 68 4.25 -2.82 -5.67
CA CYS A 68 2.87 -2.70 -6.14
C CYS A 68 1.90 -3.11 -5.03
N GLN A 69 0.96 -2.24 -4.66
CA GLN A 69 -0.08 -2.61 -3.70
C GLN A 69 -1.22 -3.35 -4.41
N ILE A 70 -1.33 -4.66 -4.18
CA ILE A 70 -2.38 -5.50 -4.78
C ILE A 70 -3.63 -5.50 -3.92
N TRP A 71 -4.78 -5.35 -4.56
CA TRP A 71 -6.02 -4.99 -3.88
C TRP A 71 -7.28 -5.62 -4.50
N HIS A 72 -8.26 -5.86 -3.63
CA HIS A 72 -9.62 -6.24 -4.01
C HIS A 72 -10.63 -5.45 -3.15
N VAL A 73 -11.53 -4.72 -3.82
CA VAL A 73 -12.54 -3.83 -3.20
C VAL A 73 -13.53 -4.55 -2.27
N GLY A 74 -13.93 -5.77 -2.64
CA GLY A 74 -15.01 -6.48 -1.96
C GLY A 74 -16.31 -5.69 -2.08
N ARG A 75 -17.10 -5.60 -1.01
CA ARG A 75 -18.39 -4.88 -1.01
C ARG A 75 -18.30 -3.36 -1.19
N ALA A 76 -17.09 -2.78 -1.24
CA ALA A 76 -16.89 -1.35 -1.47
C ALA A 76 -16.95 -0.97 -2.95
N ALA A 77 -17.18 -1.93 -3.85
CA ALA A 77 -17.44 -1.67 -5.27
C ALA A 77 -18.76 -0.91 -5.47
N HIS A 78 -18.82 -0.05 -6.48
CA HIS A 78 -20.07 0.54 -6.96
C HIS A 78 -20.58 -0.29 -8.16
N PRO A 79 -21.89 -0.59 -8.27
CA PRO A 79 -22.46 -1.35 -9.40
C PRO A 79 -22.04 -0.83 -10.78
N ASP A 80 -22.07 0.49 -10.98
CA ASP A 80 -21.65 1.15 -12.22
C ASP A 80 -20.20 0.82 -12.64
N LEU A 81 -19.37 0.35 -11.71
CA LEU A 81 -17.98 -0.03 -11.92
C LEU A 81 -17.78 -1.56 -11.94
N ASN A 82 -18.87 -2.32 -11.98
CA ASN A 82 -18.90 -3.77 -11.84
C ASN A 82 -19.99 -4.40 -12.73
N ASP A 83 -20.18 -3.89 -13.95
CA ASP A 83 -21.19 -4.39 -14.91
C ASP A 83 -22.61 -4.50 -14.31
N ASP A 84 -23.00 -3.50 -13.50
CA ASP A 84 -24.28 -3.44 -12.77
C ASP A 84 -24.48 -4.58 -11.75
N ALA A 85 -23.44 -5.37 -11.46
CA ALA A 85 -23.52 -6.42 -10.45
C ALA A 85 -23.50 -5.81 -9.04
N GLU A 86 -24.55 -6.13 -8.28
CA GLU A 86 -24.71 -5.71 -6.90
C GLU A 86 -23.53 -6.13 -6.02
N PRO A 87 -23.04 -5.29 -5.11
CA PRO A 87 -21.93 -5.63 -4.24
C PRO A 87 -22.33 -6.76 -3.30
N VAL A 88 -21.74 -7.94 -3.49
CA VAL A 88 -21.97 -9.09 -2.63
C VAL A 88 -21.17 -8.91 -1.34
N ALA A 89 -21.77 -9.21 -0.18
CA ALA A 89 -21.17 -8.92 1.12
C ALA A 89 -19.80 -9.59 1.32
N LEU A 90 -19.71 -10.90 1.05
CA LEU A 90 -18.47 -11.69 1.03
C LEU A 90 -18.61 -12.85 0.02
N PRO A 91 -17.54 -13.26 -0.67
CA PRO A 91 -17.57 -14.32 -1.68
C PRO A 91 -17.99 -15.67 -1.10
N LEU A 92 -18.55 -16.54 -1.93
CA LEU A 92 -18.85 -17.94 -1.60
C LEU A 92 -17.55 -18.71 -1.33
N VAL A 93 -17.64 -19.79 -0.55
CA VAL A 93 -16.47 -20.65 -0.26
C VAL A 93 -15.83 -21.17 -1.55
N SER A 94 -16.64 -21.47 -2.57
CA SER A 94 -16.17 -21.91 -3.87
C SER A 94 -15.33 -20.87 -4.62
N GLU A 95 -15.54 -19.58 -4.34
CA GLU A 95 -14.87 -18.46 -5.02
C GLU A 95 -13.59 -18.02 -4.28
N ILE A 96 -13.43 -18.40 -3.02
CA ILE A 96 -12.27 -18.01 -2.21
C ILE A 96 -10.96 -18.54 -2.81
N THR A 97 -10.96 -19.78 -3.30
CA THR A 97 -9.78 -20.37 -3.96
C THR A 97 -9.35 -19.55 -5.18
N ASP A 98 -10.32 -19.08 -5.98
CA ASP A 98 -10.04 -18.25 -7.16
C ASP A 98 -9.49 -16.89 -6.75
N ILE A 99 -10.04 -16.27 -5.69
CA ILE A 99 -9.53 -15.00 -5.15
C ILE A 99 -8.08 -15.16 -4.66
N VAL A 100 -7.76 -16.24 -3.96
CA VAL A 100 -6.38 -16.53 -3.51
C VAL A 100 -5.46 -16.67 -4.74
N GLN A 101 -5.90 -17.40 -5.76
CA GLN A 101 -5.14 -17.59 -6.99
C GLN A 101 -4.98 -16.30 -7.79
N LEU A 102 -5.98 -15.41 -7.80
CA LEU A 102 -5.92 -14.10 -8.42
C LEU A 102 -4.89 -13.20 -7.74
N HIS A 103 -4.79 -13.20 -6.40
CA HIS A 103 -3.72 -12.47 -5.70
C HIS A 103 -2.33 -13.00 -6.05
N ALA A 104 -2.14 -14.32 -6.08
CA ALA A 104 -0.86 -14.93 -6.45
C ALA A 104 -0.47 -14.63 -7.90
N THR A 105 -1.44 -14.74 -8.82
CA THR A 105 -1.26 -14.36 -10.23
C THR A 105 -0.93 -12.88 -10.34
N ALA A 106 -1.58 -12.05 -9.53
CA ALA A 106 -1.34 -10.62 -9.56
C ALA A 106 0.07 -10.27 -9.12
N ALA A 107 0.52 -10.84 -8.01
CA ALA A 107 1.88 -10.69 -7.53
C ALA A 107 2.93 -11.15 -8.55
N ALA A 108 2.72 -12.32 -9.17
CA ALA A 108 3.61 -12.83 -10.21
C ALA A 108 3.63 -11.91 -11.44
N ASN A 109 2.50 -11.33 -11.84
CA ASN A 109 2.46 -10.38 -12.93
C ASN A 109 3.21 -9.09 -12.59
N CYS A 110 3.01 -8.54 -11.39
CA CYS A 110 3.70 -7.34 -10.93
C CYS A 110 5.23 -7.53 -10.82
N VAL A 111 5.72 -8.70 -10.40
CA VAL A 111 7.16 -8.89 -10.09
C VAL A 111 7.91 -9.66 -11.18
N VAL A 112 7.27 -10.62 -11.84
CA VAL A 112 7.93 -11.60 -12.72
C VAL A 112 7.60 -11.37 -14.19
N LYS A 113 6.35 -11.05 -14.54
CA LYS A 113 5.89 -11.12 -15.94
C LYS A 113 5.72 -9.77 -16.64
N ILE A 114 5.29 -8.72 -15.95
CA ILE A 114 4.77 -7.49 -16.59
C ILE A 114 5.41 -6.21 -16.04
N ALA A 115 6.00 -6.21 -14.85
CA ALA A 115 6.65 -5.03 -14.31
C ALA A 115 7.85 -5.41 -13.45
N GLY A 116 8.86 -4.55 -13.42
CA GLY A 116 10.05 -4.74 -12.59
C GLY A 116 9.79 -4.35 -11.14
N PHE A 117 8.62 -4.62 -10.56
CA PHE A 117 8.40 -4.25 -9.15
C PHE A 117 9.34 -5.05 -8.25
N ASP A 118 9.88 -4.39 -7.22
CA ASP A 118 10.77 -5.02 -6.26
C ASP A 118 10.01 -5.97 -5.31
N GLY A 119 8.70 -5.82 -5.23
CA GLY A 119 7.79 -6.68 -4.47
C GLY A 119 6.34 -6.20 -4.53
N VAL A 120 5.48 -6.81 -3.72
CA VAL A 120 4.08 -6.39 -3.57
C VAL A 120 3.70 -6.16 -2.12
N GLU A 121 2.76 -5.26 -1.90
CA GLU A 121 2.04 -5.12 -0.63
C GLU A 121 0.61 -5.67 -0.78
N ILE A 122 0.23 -6.62 0.06
CA ILE A 122 -1.13 -7.15 0.14
C ILE A 122 -2.01 -6.17 0.93
N HIS A 123 -3.04 -5.61 0.31
CA HIS A 123 -3.95 -4.68 0.99
C HIS A 123 -4.98 -5.43 1.87
N SER A 124 -4.75 -5.47 3.18
CA SER A 124 -5.67 -6.08 4.17
C SER A 124 -6.22 -5.11 5.22
N ALA A 125 -6.49 -3.88 4.78
CA ALA A 125 -6.90 -2.76 5.62
C ALA A 125 -8.12 -2.00 5.07
N ASN A 126 -8.54 -0.97 5.80
CA ASN A 126 -9.44 0.11 5.36
C ASN A 126 -10.81 -0.35 4.85
N GLY A 127 -11.29 -1.49 5.36
CA GLY A 127 -12.61 -2.02 5.06
C GLY A 127 -12.76 -2.64 3.67
N PHE A 128 -11.67 -2.99 2.98
CA PHE A 128 -11.70 -3.73 1.72
C PHE A 128 -11.72 -5.25 1.93
N LEU A 129 -11.73 -6.06 0.87
CA LEU A 129 -12.13 -7.47 0.94
C LEU A 129 -11.49 -8.25 2.09
N ILE A 130 -10.16 -8.27 2.18
CA ILE A 130 -9.48 -9.04 3.23
C ILE A 130 -9.82 -8.50 4.63
N ASP A 131 -9.90 -7.18 4.79
CA ASP A 131 -10.31 -6.55 6.06
C ASP A 131 -11.78 -6.83 6.39
N GLN A 132 -12.65 -6.96 5.37
CA GLN A 132 -14.04 -7.37 5.54
C GLN A 132 -14.13 -8.79 6.12
N PHE A 133 -13.19 -9.69 5.79
CA PHE A 133 -13.08 -11.00 6.43
C PHE A 133 -12.53 -10.92 7.86
N LEU A 134 -11.55 -10.06 8.13
CA LEU A 134 -10.91 -9.93 9.45
C LEU A 134 -11.88 -9.42 10.52
N ARG A 135 -12.78 -8.50 10.17
CA ARG A 135 -13.69 -7.84 11.11
C ARG A 135 -14.97 -8.63 11.35
N ASP A 136 -15.33 -8.80 12.62
CA ASP A 136 -16.60 -9.41 13.03
C ASP A 136 -17.83 -8.52 12.73
N GLY A 137 -17.64 -7.20 12.63
CA GLY A 137 -18.69 -6.27 12.18
C GLY A 137 -19.07 -6.39 10.69
N SER A 138 -18.29 -7.10 9.88
CA SER A 138 -18.58 -7.34 8.46
C SER A 138 -18.63 -8.82 8.09
N ASN A 139 -18.04 -9.71 8.89
CA ASN A 139 -18.01 -11.14 8.65
C ASN A 139 -18.89 -11.92 9.62
N TYR A 140 -20.12 -12.18 9.17
CA TYR A 140 -21.12 -12.97 9.92
C TYR A 140 -21.18 -14.43 9.47
N ARG A 141 -20.14 -14.94 8.79
CA ARG A 141 -20.14 -16.32 8.28
C ARG A 141 -20.08 -17.33 9.41
N SER A 142 -20.70 -18.49 9.19
CA SER A 142 -20.68 -19.64 10.10
C SER A 142 -19.80 -20.80 9.60
N ASP A 143 -19.11 -20.61 8.47
CA ASP A 143 -18.17 -21.58 7.91
C ASP A 143 -16.74 -21.35 8.42
N ASN A 144 -15.77 -22.04 7.81
CA ASN A 144 -14.36 -21.96 8.20
C ASN A 144 -13.70 -20.61 7.91
N TYR A 145 -14.42 -19.63 7.36
CA TYR A 145 -13.93 -18.27 7.13
C TYR A 145 -14.62 -17.22 8.02
N GLY A 146 -15.49 -17.62 8.96
CA GLY A 146 -16.10 -16.70 9.94
C GLY A 146 -16.18 -17.26 11.36
N GLY A 147 -16.79 -16.48 12.25
CA GLY A 147 -16.89 -16.82 13.67
C GLY A 147 -15.58 -16.52 14.41
N SER A 148 -14.71 -17.52 14.57
CA SER A 148 -13.48 -17.37 15.37
C SER A 148 -12.45 -16.42 14.73
N HIS A 149 -11.55 -15.86 15.54
CA HIS A 149 -10.43 -15.05 15.05
C HIS A 149 -9.57 -15.80 14.01
N GLU A 150 -9.33 -17.09 14.24
CA GLU A 150 -8.58 -17.95 13.32
C GLU A 150 -9.27 -18.08 11.96
N ASN A 151 -10.58 -18.33 11.96
CA ASN A 151 -11.35 -18.46 10.73
C ASN A 151 -11.42 -17.14 9.97
N ARG A 152 -11.63 -16.01 10.65
CA ARG A 152 -11.64 -14.67 10.04
C ARG A 152 -10.28 -14.30 9.42
N ALA A 153 -9.18 -14.74 10.03
CA ALA A 153 -7.82 -14.55 9.51
C ALA A 153 -7.43 -15.55 8.40
N ARG A 154 -8.25 -16.57 8.12
CA ARG A 154 -7.91 -17.66 7.18
C ARG A 154 -7.63 -17.15 5.77
N LEU A 155 -8.49 -16.27 5.24
CA LEU A 155 -8.29 -15.71 3.90
C LEU A 155 -6.95 -14.99 3.77
N LEU A 156 -6.61 -14.11 4.74
CA LEU A 156 -5.33 -13.40 4.72
C LEU A 156 -4.16 -14.39 4.73
N ARG A 157 -4.20 -15.42 5.57
CA ARG A 157 -3.15 -16.44 5.62
C ARG A 157 -2.98 -17.19 4.31
N GLU A 158 -4.08 -17.57 3.67
CA GLU A 158 -4.07 -18.28 2.39
C GLU A 158 -3.51 -17.39 1.27
N VAL A 159 -3.92 -16.11 1.22
CA VAL A 159 -3.38 -15.11 0.29
C VAL A 159 -1.88 -14.91 0.51
N VAL A 160 -1.44 -14.67 1.75
CA VAL A 160 -0.01 -14.49 2.08
C VAL A 160 0.79 -15.73 1.66
N THR A 161 0.27 -16.93 1.93
CA THR A 161 0.93 -18.19 1.55
C THR A 161 1.06 -18.30 0.03
N ALA A 162 -0.02 -18.06 -0.71
CA ALA A 162 -0.03 -18.19 -2.16
C ALA A 162 0.86 -17.14 -2.85
N VAL A 163 0.82 -15.89 -2.38
CA VAL A 163 1.68 -14.80 -2.89
C VAL A 163 3.15 -15.07 -2.57
N THR A 164 3.45 -15.51 -1.34
CA THR A 164 4.82 -15.90 -0.96
C THR A 164 5.35 -17.05 -1.82
N ASN A 165 4.53 -18.06 -2.10
CA ASN A 165 4.92 -19.15 -3.00
C ASN A 165 5.17 -18.66 -4.44
N ALA A 166 4.44 -17.64 -4.89
CA ALA A 166 4.56 -17.11 -6.24
C ALA A 166 5.81 -16.24 -6.44
N ILE A 167 6.20 -15.45 -5.44
CA ILE A 167 7.27 -14.43 -5.58
C ILE A 167 8.34 -14.44 -4.49
N GLY A 168 8.32 -15.35 -3.53
CA GLY A 168 9.27 -15.37 -2.40
C GLY A 168 8.93 -14.35 -1.31
N SER A 169 9.15 -14.72 -0.05
CA SER A 169 8.70 -13.95 1.12
C SER A 169 9.43 -12.63 1.32
N ASP A 170 10.65 -12.49 0.81
CA ASP A 170 11.46 -11.28 0.83
C ASP A 170 10.89 -10.14 -0.03
N ARG A 171 9.91 -10.46 -0.88
CA ARG A 171 9.24 -9.52 -1.79
C ARG A 171 7.75 -9.30 -1.44
N VAL A 172 7.32 -9.70 -0.24
CA VAL A 172 5.92 -9.62 0.19
C VAL A 172 5.80 -8.76 1.45
N ALA A 173 4.96 -7.73 1.37
CA ALA A 173 4.51 -6.92 2.50
C ALA A 173 2.99 -7.11 2.72
N VAL A 174 2.52 -6.81 3.93
CA VAL A 174 1.10 -6.88 4.30
C VAL A 174 0.69 -5.59 4.99
N HIS A 175 -0.36 -4.95 4.49
CA HIS A 175 -0.93 -3.74 5.09
C HIS A 175 -2.13 -4.07 5.98
N VAL A 176 -2.07 -3.69 7.25
CA VAL A 176 -3.19 -3.82 8.20
C VAL A 176 -3.53 -2.47 8.83
N SER A 177 -4.81 -2.19 9.08
CA SER A 177 -5.24 -1.00 9.84
C SER A 177 -6.07 -1.40 11.06
N PRO A 178 -5.41 -1.67 12.21
CA PRO A 178 -6.14 -1.87 13.46
C PRO A 178 -6.86 -0.56 13.81
N LEU A 179 -8.18 -0.53 13.65
CA LEU A 179 -8.98 0.61 14.06
C LEU A 179 -9.20 0.55 15.56
N ASN A 180 -9.02 1.69 16.22
CA ASN A 180 -9.43 1.90 17.61
C ASN A 180 -10.92 2.25 17.66
N SER A 181 -11.79 1.27 17.42
CA SER A 181 -13.25 1.43 17.44
C SER A 181 -13.82 1.88 18.79
N TYR A 182 -12.99 1.91 19.84
CA TYR A 182 -13.34 2.21 21.21
C TYR A 182 -12.81 3.57 21.69
N GLU A 183 -12.20 4.37 20.80
CA GLU A 183 -11.60 5.68 21.14
C GLU A 183 -10.66 5.61 22.36
N LEU A 184 -9.97 4.48 22.54
CA LEU A 184 -9.00 4.31 23.63
C LEU A 184 -7.98 5.45 23.63
N ALA A 185 -7.68 6.00 24.80
CA ALA A 185 -6.72 7.09 24.96
C ALA A 185 -5.31 6.74 24.44
N TYR A 186 -4.92 5.47 24.54
CA TYR A 186 -3.70 4.91 23.92
C TYR A 186 -3.79 3.38 23.85
N VAL A 187 -3.01 2.77 22.96
CA VAL A 187 -2.69 1.34 22.98
C VAL A 187 -1.22 1.21 23.39
N HIS A 188 -0.96 0.57 24.53
CA HIS A 188 0.39 0.31 25.00
C HIS A 188 0.82 -1.09 24.55
N VAL A 189 1.57 -1.15 23.44
CA VAL A 189 2.13 -2.41 22.93
C VAL A 189 3.45 -2.69 23.64
N PHE A 190 3.47 -3.71 24.50
CA PHE A 190 4.66 -4.12 25.21
C PHE A 190 5.49 -5.08 24.35
N ARG A 191 6.73 -4.69 24.04
CA ARG A 191 7.66 -5.46 23.20
C ARG A 191 8.38 -6.60 23.94
N ALA A 192 8.20 -6.72 25.25
CA ALA A 192 8.98 -7.64 26.07
C ALA A 192 8.14 -8.82 26.57
N ASP A 193 8.77 -9.99 26.64
CA ASP A 193 8.23 -11.09 27.42
C ASP A 193 8.67 -10.93 28.89
N PHE A 194 7.76 -11.24 29.82
CA PHE A 194 7.99 -11.06 31.27
C PHE A 194 8.95 -12.09 31.88
N TYR A 195 9.35 -13.12 31.14
CA TYR A 195 10.16 -14.25 31.59
C TYR A 195 11.60 -14.23 31.03
N GLY A 196 11.96 -13.24 30.20
CA GLY A 196 13.27 -13.10 29.56
C GLY A 196 13.63 -14.26 28.62
N LEU A 197 12.65 -14.99 28.09
CA LEU A 197 12.88 -16.18 27.26
C LEU A 197 13.18 -15.84 25.79
N GLN A 198 12.71 -14.69 25.31
CA GLN A 198 12.90 -14.19 23.96
C GLN A 198 13.97 -13.11 23.96
N THR A 199 15.04 -13.35 23.22
CA THR A 199 16.09 -12.37 22.96
C THR A 199 15.92 -11.81 21.55
N GLY A 200 15.03 -10.81 21.38
CA GLY A 200 14.79 -10.14 20.10
C GLY A 200 13.43 -9.43 20.04
N ASP A 201 13.16 -8.73 18.93
CA ASP A 201 11.81 -8.23 18.66
C ASP A 201 10.85 -9.43 18.57
N VAL A 202 9.75 -9.41 19.34
CA VAL A 202 8.68 -10.43 19.30
C VAL A 202 8.00 -10.50 17.91
N VAL A 203 8.19 -9.44 17.11
CA VAL A 203 7.86 -9.36 15.69
C VAL A 203 9.16 -9.16 14.93
N SER A 204 9.73 -10.23 14.37
CA SER A 204 11.04 -10.20 13.70
C SER A 204 10.99 -9.69 12.25
N VAL A 205 9.95 -8.90 11.90
CA VAL A 205 9.75 -8.36 10.55
C VAL A 205 9.89 -6.84 10.56
N THR A 206 10.25 -6.25 9.41
CA THR A 206 10.25 -4.80 9.23
C THR A 206 8.84 -4.23 9.44
N LEU A 207 8.69 -3.32 10.40
CA LEU A 207 7.43 -2.61 10.65
C LEU A 207 7.46 -1.22 10.01
N ILE A 208 6.45 -0.89 9.21
CA ILE A 208 6.22 0.43 8.65
C ILE A 208 4.99 1.02 9.33
N ALA A 209 5.10 2.25 9.84
CA ALA A 209 3.98 2.99 10.42
C ALA A 209 3.68 4.24 9.59
N ASN A 210 2.41 4.64 9.55
CA ASN A 210 1.88 5.67 8.65
C ASN A 210 0.74 6.47 9.34
N ALA A 211 0.35 7.59 8.74
CA ALA A 211 -0.69 8.54 9.17
C ALA A 211 -0.31 9.47 10.33
N GLY A 212 0.07 10.71 9.99
CA GLY A 212 0.18 11.81 10.97
C GLY A 212 1.55 12.00 11.62
N TYR A 213 2.59 11.30 11.15
CA TYR A 213 3.95 11.51 11.65
C TYR A 213 4.43 12.94 11.39
N SER A 214 4.75 13.65 12.47
CA SER A 214 5.51 14.89 12.42
C SER A 214 6.97 14.64 12.06
N THR A 215 7.69 15.68 11.65
CA THR A 215 9.14 15.60 11.38
C THR A 215 9.91 15.02 12.56
N ALA A 216 9.57 15.41 13.80
CA ALA A 216 10.24 14.92 15.00
C ALA A 216 9.98 13.42 15.27
N GLU A 217 8.74 12.96 15.10
CA GLU A 217 8.36 11.54 15.28
C GLU A 217 8.94 10.66 14.17
N ALA A 218 9.03 11.19 12.95
CA ALA A 218 9.73 10.53 11.85
C ALA A 218 11.25 10.47 12.12
N GLU A 219 11.86 11.54 12.63
CA GLU A 219 13.30 11.62 12.92
C GLU A 219 13.75 10.68 14.03
N GLU A 220 12.96 10.51 15.10
CA GLU A 220 13.20 9.50 16.14
C GLU A 220 13.16 8.07 15.57
N ALA A 221 12.28 7.82 14.59
CA ALA A 221 12.17 6.52 13.92
C ALA A 221 13.22 6.28 12.80
N ILE A 222 13.83 7.34 12.25
CA ILE A 222 14.54 7.35 10.94
C ILE A 222 16.00 7.81 11.04
N ALA A 223 16.68 7.67 12.18
CA ALA A 223 18.08 8.11 12.34
C ALA A 223 19.15 7.47 11.39
N SER A 224 18.80 6.94 10.21
CA SER A 224 19.70 6.37 9.19
C SER A 224 19.48 6.78 7.71
N GLY A 225 18.62 7.75 7.35
CA GLY A 225 18.61 8.27 5.96
C GLY A 225 17.35 9.06 5.58
N LYS A 226 17.53 10.36 5.31
CA LYS A 226 16.47 11.36 5.13
C LYS A 226 16.25 11.68 3.63
N VAL A 227 15.13 12.32 3.30
CA VAL A 227 14.77 12.84 1.95
C VAL A 227 15.15 14.32 1.88
N GLU A 228 15.56 14.81 0.70
CA GLU A 228 16.23 16.12 0.51
C GLU A 228 15.69 17.31 1.34
N ARG A 229 14.36 17.52 1.39
CA ARG A 229 13.79 18.62 2.19
C ARG A 229 14.00 18.43 3.70
N PHE A 230 13.92 17.19 4.19
CA PHE A 230 14.21 16.86 5.59
C PHE A 230 15.72 16.90 5.90
N GLU A 231 16.57 16.58 4.92
CA GLU A 231 18.02 16.74 5.07
C GLU A 231 18.43 18.21 5.25
N LYS A 232 17.73 19.10 4.55
CA LYS A 232 18.02 20.54 4.53
C LYS A 232 17.18 21.36 5.51
N ASP A 233 16.34 20.72 6.32
CA ASP A 233 15.35 21.39 7.19
C ASP A 233 14.53 22.46 6.44
N ALA A 234 14.15 22.12 5.20
CA ALA A 234 13.45 23.03 4.30
C ALA A 234 11.92 22.94 4.48
N PRO A 235 11.18 24.04 4.25
CA PRO A 235 9.72 24.03 4.35
C PRO A 235 9.10 23.01 3.38
N LEU A 236 8.03 22.36 3.84
CA LEU A 236 7.23 21.44 3.02
C LEU A 236 6.21 22.20 2.17
N ASN A 237 5.96 21.69 0.96
CA ASN A 237 4.87 22.22 0.13
C ASN A 237 3.52 21.93 0.81
N SER A 238 2.58 22.87 0.73
CA SER A 238 1.21 22.64 1.19
C SER A 238 0.45 21.77 0.18
N ALA A 239 -0.15 20.68 0.65
CA ALA A 239 -1.00 19.83 -0.18
C ALA A 239 -2.39 20.46 -0.34
N ASP A 240 -2.96 20.32 -1.54
CA ASP A 240 -4.35 20.74 -1.81
C ASP A 240 -5.23 19.50 -1.91
N SER A 241 -5.96 19.23 -0.83
CA SER A 241 -6.81 18.04 -0.73
C SER A 241 -7.94 18.01 -1.75
N SER A 242 -8.34 19.16 -2.31
CA SER A 242 -9.39 19.22 -3.33
C SER A 242 -8.97 18.57 -4.66
N LEU A 243 -7.66 18.39 -4.90
CA LEU A 243 -7.08 17.85 -6.14
C LEU A 243 -6.63 16.39 -6.00
N PHE A 244 -6.84 15.76 -4.85
CA PHE A 244 -6.39 14.38 -4.61
C PHE A 244 -7.08 13.41 -5.57
N TYR A 245 -8.41 13.51 -5.71
CA TYR A 245 -9.22 12.57 -6.48
C TYR A 245 -9.71 13.11 -7.83
N THR A 246 -9.02 14.09 -8.39
CA THR A 246 -9.33 14.66 -9.71
C THR A 246 -8.43 14.09 -10.81
N GLY A 247 -8.81 14.26 -12.08
CA GLY A 247 -7.94 13.99 -13.22
C GLY A 247 -6.92 15.11 -13.48
N GLY A 248 -5.98 14.85 -14.41
CA GLY A 248 -5.02 15.83 -14.91
C GLY A 248 -3.77 16.05 -14.04
N GLU A 249 -2.88 16.93 -14.50
CA GLU A 249 -1.54 17.16 -13.89
C GLU A 249 -1.56 18.03 -12.64
N LYS A 250 -2.58 18.88 -12.49
CA LYS A 250 -2.67 19.84 -11.39
C LYS A 250 -2.84 19.13 -10.04
N GLY A 251 -2.09 19.56 -9.03
CA GLY A 251 -2.05 18.91 -7.73
C GLY A 251 -1.46 17.49 -7.77
N TYR A 252 -0.62 17.20 -8.79
CA TYR A 252 -0.04 15.88 -9.01
C TYR A 252 1.44 15.99 -9.38
N ASN A 253 1.75 16.59 -10.54
CA ASN A 253 3.11 16.69 -11.11
C ASN A 253 3.71 18.10 -11.06
N ASP A 254 2.96 19.05 -10.53
CA ASP A 254 3.22 20.49 -10.48
C ASP A 254 3.70 21.00 -9.11
N TYR A 255 3.88 20.11 -8.13
CA TYR A 255 4.54 20.45 -6.87
C TYR A 255 6.03 20.73 -7.12
N PRO A 256 6.55 21.92 -6.76
CA PRO A 256 7.92 22.28 -7.06
C PRO A 256 8.92 21.49 -6.21
N PHE A 257 10.02 21.09 -6.83
CA PHE A 257 11.20 20.62 -6.11
C PHE A 257 11.83 21.77 -5.30
N LEU A 258 12.69 21.44 -4.32
CA LEU A 258 13.28 22.44 -3.45
C LEU A 258 14.04 23.52 -4.24
N ASN A 259 14.88 23.10 -5.19
CA ASN A 259 15.70 24.00 -6.00
C ASN A 259 14.85 24.94 -6.87
N GLN A 260 13.68 24.48 -7.33
CA GLN A 260 12.73 25.31 -8.09
C GLN A 260 11.96 26.29 -7.18
N SER A 261 11.75 25.92 -5.92
CA SER A 261 11.07 26.79 -4.93
C SER A 261 11.96 27.97 -4.54
N GLN A 262 13.28 27.78 -4.53
CA GLN A 262 14.26 28.82 -4.21
C GLN A 262 14.36 29.87 -5.32
N GLU A 263 14.35 29.47 -6.59
CA GLU A 263 14.34 30.40 -7.74
C GLU A 263 13.10 31.31 -7.77
N ILE A 264 11.94 30.82 -7.32
CA ILE A 264 10.68 31.60 -7.29
C ILE A 264 10.71 32.70 -6.22
N HIS A 265 11.52 32.55 -5.17
CA HIS A 265 11.64 33.53 -4.09
C HIS A 265 12.77 34.55 -4.30
N GLU A 266 13.64 34.35 -5.29
CA GLU A 266 14.76 35.25 -5.61
C GLU A 266 14.45 36.25 -6.74
N THR A 267 13.25 36.21 -7.32
CA THR A 267 12.73 37.16 -8.33
C THR A 267 11.66 38.07 -7.77
#